data_AF-C4FIK2-F1
#
_entry.id   AF-C4FIK2-F1
#
_cell.length_a   1.000
_cell.length_b   1.000
_cell.length_c   1.000
_cell.angle_alpha   90.00
_cell.angle_beta   90.00
_cell.angle_gamma   90.00
#
_symmetry.space_group_name_H-M   'P 1'
#
loop_
_entity.id
_entity.type
_entity.pdbx_description
1 polymer ?
#
loop_
_entity_poly.entity_id
_entity_poly.type
_entity_poly.pdbx_seq_one_letter_code
_entity_poly.pdbx_strand_id
1 'polypeptide(L)'
;VLFMERIIQLKKDGLDTYNAIIQARKERLRPILMTTLTIVASLIPVALGLTEGSEMRQPLAIAVIGGLMTALPLSLFVIPIFYMIIDRVKIFRT
;
A
#
# COMPACT_ATOMS: atom_id res chain seq x y z
N VAL A 1 -9.99 -6.31 -0.59
CA VAL A 1 -10.93 -7.27 -1.21
C VAL A 1 -10.49 -7.67 -2.62
N LEU A 2 -10.41 -6.76 -3.61
CA LEU A 2 -9.96 -7.08 -4.99
C LEU A 2 -8.57 -7.80 -5.10
N PHE A 3 -7.70 -7.70 -4.08
CA PHE A 3 -6.42 -8.42 -4.04
C PHE A 3 -6.59 -9.93 -3.82
N MET A 4 -7.52 -10.31 -2.93
CA MET A 4 -7.83 -11.71 -2.65
C MET A 4 -8.48 -12.37 -3.88
N GLU A 5 -9.39 -11.65 -4.55
CA GLU A 5 -10.02 -12.11 -5.79
C GLU A 5 -8.98 -12.37 -6.89
N ARG A 6 -8.01 -11.45 -7.07
CA ARG A 6 -6.94 -11.62 -8.05
C ARG A 6 -6.04 -12.83 -7.74
N ILE A 7 -5.71 -13.08 -6.47
CA ILE A 7 -4.94 -14.27 -6.07
C ILE A 7 -5.74 -15.56 -6.33
N ILE A 8 -7.03 -15.57 -6.02
CA ILE A 8 -7.90 -16.73 -6.26
C ILE A 8 -8.03 -17.00 -7.76
N GLN A 9 -8.16 -15.96 -8.58
CA GLN A 9 -8.20 -16.06 -10.05
C GLN A 9 -6.88 -16.63 -10.59
N LEU A 10 -5.74 -16.08 -10.18
CA LEU A 10 -4.42 -16.54 -10.64
C LEU A 10 -4.12 -17.98 -10.19
N LYS A 11 -4.57 -18.39 -8.99
CA LYS A 11 -4.48 -19.80 -8.56
C LYS A 11 -5.39 -20.73 -9.37
N LYS A 12 -6.57 -20.26 -9.81
CA LYS A 12 -7.42 -21.02 -10.75
C LYS A 12 -6.77 -21.19 -12.12
N ASP A 13 -5.96 -20.22 -12.54
CA ASP A 13 -5.17 -20.27 -13.77
C ASP A 13 -3.90 -21.14 -13.64
N GLY A 14 -3.72 -21.86 -12.53
CA GLY A 14 -2.63 -22.82 -12.32
C GLY A 14 -1.31 -22.22 -11.81
N LEU A 15 -1.27 -20.92 -11.47
CA LEU A 15 -0.08 -20.30 -10.90
C LEU A 15 0.16 -20.72 -9.44
N ASP A 16 1.43 -20.96 -9.13
CA ASP A 16 1.88 -21.18 -7.77
C ASP A 16 1.52 -19.99 -6.85
N THR A 17 1.19 -20.30 -5.59
CA THR A 17 0.69 -19.34 -4.60
C THR A 17 1.67 -18.18 -4.42
N TYR A 18 2.97 -18.45 -4.47
CA TYR A 18 4.00 -17.42 -4.34
C TYR A 18 4.01 -16.44 -5.52
N ASN A 19 3.93 -16.97 -6.75
CA ASN A 19 3.92 -16.16 -7.97
C ASN A 19 2.63 -15.32 -8.08
N ALA A 20 1.47 -15.89 -7.71
CA ALA A 20 0.20 -15.16 -7.68
C ALA A 20 0.25 -13.96 -6.72
N ILE A 21 0.87 -14.10 -5.55
CA ILE A 21 1.01 -13.01 -4.57
C ILE A 21 1.97 -11.92 -5.08
N ILE A 22 3.08 -12.27 -5.72
CA ILE A 22 4.02 -11.29 -6.27
C ILE A 22 3.37 -10.51 -7.42
N GLN A 23 2.64 -11.20 -8.30
CA GLN A 23 2.00 -10.56 -9.45
C GLN A 23 0.87 -9.63 -9.01
N ALA A 24 0.03 -10.07 -8.07
CA ALA A 24 -0.98 -9.21 -7.45
C ALA A 24 -0.33 -7.98 -6.76
N ARG A 25 0.80 -8.16 -6.05
CA ARG A 25 1.55 -7.05 -5.43
C ARG A 25 2.01 -6.01 -6.45
N LYS A 26 2.56 -6.43 -7.59
CA LYS A 26 3.02 -5.52 -8.65
C LYS A 26 1.88 -4.70 -9.26
N GLU A 27 0.71 -5.30 -9.48
CA GLU A 27 -0.47 -4.62 -10.01
C GLU A 27 -0.98 -3.51 -9.08
N ARG A 28 -0.73 -3.63 -7.76
CA ARG A 28 -1.13 -2.62 -6.77
C ARG A 28 -0.06 -1.61 -6.41
N LEU A 29 1.22 -1.99 -6.46
CA LEU A 29 2.31 -1.07 -6.16
C LEU A 29 2.25 0.16 -7.06
N ARG A 30 1.93 -0.03 -8.35
CA ARG A 30 1.80 1.08 -9.32
C ARG A 30 0.72 2.09 -8.90
N PRO A 31 -0.55 1.70 -8.67
CA PRO A 31 -1.58 2.59 -8.14
C PRO A 31 -1.26 3.25 -6.79
N ILE A 32 -0.67 2.50 -5.85
CA ILE A 32 -0.33 3.00 -4.52
C ILE A 32 0.75 4.08 -4.59
N LEU A 33 1.80 3.86 -5.40
CA LEU A 33 2.83 4.85 -5.65
C LEU A 33 2.24 6.06 -6.38
N MET A 34 1.39 5.86 -7.37
CA MET A 34 0.75 6.94 -8.11
C MET A 34 -0.03 7.88 -7.18
N THR A 35 -0.91 7.33 -6.34
CA THR A 35 -1.71 8.15 -5.39
C THR A 35 -0.84 8.84 -4.34
N THR A 36 0.17 8.15 -3.82
CA THR A 36 1.13 8.76 -2.89
C THR A 36 1.83 9.96 -3.51
N LEU A 37 2.36 9.78 -4.71
CA LEU A 37 3.07 10.84 -5.42
C LEU A 37 2.14 12.01 -5.73
N THR A 38 0.90 11.75 -6.10
CA THR A 38 -0.12 12.81 -6.28
C THR A 38 -0.37 13.58 -4.99
N ILE A 39 -0.56 12.89 -3.86
CA ILE A 39 -0.82 13.56 -2.58
C ILE A 39 0.40 14.39 -2.13
N VAL A 40 1.60 13.80 -2.21
CA VAL A 40 2.84 14.51 -1.90
C VAL A 40 2.97 15.74 -2.80
N ALA A 41 2.84 15.58 -4.12
CA ALA A 41 2.92 16.70 -5.07
C ALA A 41 1.89 17.80 -4.78
N SER A 42 0.65 17.42 -4.41
CA SER A 42 -0.41 18.36 -4.03
C SER A 42 -0.10 19.13 -2.74
N LEU A 43 0.68 18.55 -1.82
CA LEU A 43 0.99 19.12 -0.51
C LEU A 43 2.36 19.81 -0.45
N ILE A 44 3.25 19.59 -1.43
CA ILE A 44 4.56 20.25 -1.53
C ILE A 44 4.50 21.78 -1.31
N PRO A 45 3.67 22.56 -2.02
CA PRO A 45 3.67 24.01 -1.87
C PRO A 45 3.16 24.46 -0.49
N VAL A 46 2.26 23.68 0.12
CA VAL A 46 1.71 23.94 1.46
C VAL A 46 2.75 23.59 2.54
N ALA A 47 3.48 22.49 2.36
CA ALA A 47 4.54 22.04 3.26
C ALA A 47 5.75 22.99 3.26
N LEU A 48 6.05 23.60 2.10
CA LEU A 48 7.11 24.61 1.95
C LEU A 48 6.69 26.02 2.41
N GLY A 49 5.43 26.21 2.83
CA GLY A 49 4.96 27.51 3.31
C GLY A 49 4.82 28.58 2.21
N LEU A 50 4.78 28.17 0.93
CA LEU A 50 4.75 29.08 -0.22
C LEU A 50 3.37 29.72 -0.46
N THR A 51 2.38 29.41 0.37
CA THR A 51 0.99 29.86 0.22
C THR A 51 0.62 30.82 1.36
N GLU A 52 -0.11 31.91 1.10
CA GLU A 52 -0.60 32.80 2.16
C GLU A 52 -1.50 32.05 3.17
N GLY A 53 -1.27 32.26 4.47
CA GLY A 53 -1.98 31.52 5.53
C GLY A 53 -1.53 30.07 5.72
N SER A 54 -0.40 29.68 5.13
CA SER A 54 0.15 28.32 5.25
C SER A 54 0.69 27.99 6.65
N GLU A 55 0.97 28.96 7.50
CA GLU A 55 1.52 28.75 8.87
C GLU A 55 0.67 27.77 9.71
N MET A 56 -0.66 27.80 9.56
CA MET A 56 -1.56 26.88 10.26
C MET A 56 -1.73 25.53 9.54
N ARG A 57 -1.50 25.48 8.23
CA ARG A 57 -1.73 24.29 7.38
C ARG A 57 -0.46 23.49 7.11
N GLN A 58 0.71 24.10 7.28
CA GLN A 58 2.01 23.48 7.13
C GLN A 58 2.21 22.26 8.05
N PRO A 59 1.95 22.33 9.37
CA PRO A 59 2.08 21.16 10.24
C PRO A 59 1.10 20.03 9.86
N LEU A 60 -0.09 20.38 9.38
CA LEU A 60 -1.08 19.41 8.88
C LEU A 60 -0.56 18.69 7.63
N ALA A 61 -0.02 19.43 6.65
CA ALA A 61 0.55 18.86 5.44
C ALA A 61 1.73 17.93 5.75
N ILE A 62 2.62 18.34 6.65
CA ILE A 62 3.76 17.54 7.09
C ILE A 62 3.29 16.25 7.79
N ALA A 63 2.27 16.34 8.66
CA ALA A 63 1.70 15.17 9.34
C ALA A 63 1.08 14.17 8.35
N VAL A 64 0.38 14.64 7.31
CA VAL A 64 -0.19 13.78 6.26
C VAL A 64 0.91 13.10 5.45
N ILE A 65 1.96 13.83 5.06
CA ILE A 65 3.11 13.26 4.34
C ILE A 65 3.80 12.19 5.19
N GLY A 66 4.06 12.47 6.48
CA GLY A 66 4.65 11.50 7.41
C GLY A 66 3.76 10.27 7.63
N GLY A 67 2.44 10.48 7.76
CA GLY A 67 1.46 9.41 7.88
C GLY A 67 1.39 8.51 6.65
N LEU A 68 1.46 9.08 5.44
CA LEU A 68 1.50 8.30 4.21
C LEU A 68 2.80 7.51 4.09
N MET A 69 3.94 8.14 4.36
CA MET A 69 5.25 7.48 4.30
C MET A 69 5.36 6.29 5.26
N THR A 70 4.67 6.32 6.40
CA THR A 70 4.61 5.20 7.35
C THR A 70 3.54 4.17 6.98
N ALA A 71 2.35 4.61 6.53
CA ALA A 71 1.23 3.72 6.19
C ALA A 71 1.48 2.89 4.91
N LEU A 72 2.24 3.40 3.95
CA LEU A 72 2.54 2.73 2.68
C LEU A 72 3.32 1.41 2.84
N PRO A 73 4.50 1.40 3.46
CA PRO A 73 5.20 0.17 3.74
C PRO A 73 4.37 -0.69 4.70
N LEU A 74 3.74 -0.10 5.72
CA LEU A 74 2.95 -0.86 6.68
C LEU A 74 1.86 -1.69 5.98
N SER A 75 1.06 -1.09 5.10
CA SER A 75 0.04 -1.81 4.34
C SER A 75 0.62 -2.85 3.38
N LEU A 76 1.73 -2.52 2.71
CA LEU A 76 2.39 -3.42 1.76
C LEU A 76 3.04 -4.64 2.43
N PHE A 77 3.53 -4.51 3.66
CA PHE A 77 4.15 -5.58 4.45
C PHE A 77 3.15 -6.34 5.31
N VAL A 78 2.17 -5.67 5.89
CA VAL A 78 1.17 -6.28 6.78
C VAL A 78 0.35 -7.34 6.02
N ILE A 79 -0.18 -7.02 4.84
CA ILE A 79 -0.99 -7.98 4.05
C ILE A 79 -0.25 -9.30 3.76
N PRO A 80 0.98 -9.32 3.20
CA PRO A 80 1.70 -10.56 2.93
C PRO A 80 2.13 -11.29 4.21
N ILE A 81 2.50 -10.58 5.28
CA ILE A 81 2.85 -11.21 6.57
C ILE A 81 1.62 -11.93 7.15
N PHE A 82 0.46 -11.28 7.17
CA PHE A 82 -0.79 -11.91 7.61
C PHE A 82 -1.17 -13.10 6.74
N TYR A 83 -1.01 -12.99 5.42
CA TYR A 83 -1.28 -14.12 4.52
C TYR A 83 -0.33 -15.30 4.78
N MET A 84 0.98 -15.05 4.96
CA MET A 84 1.96 -16.09 5.29
C MET A 84 1.66 -16.78 6.63
N ILE A 85 1.20 -16.03 7.64
CA ILE A 85 0.81 -16.59 8.94
C ILE A 85 -0.43 -17.48 8.78
N ILE A 86 -1.46 -17.01 8.07
CA ILE A 86 -2.69 -17.79 7.85
C ILE A 86 -2.40 -19.05 7.02
N ASP A 87 -1.54 -18.96 6.00
CA ASP A 87 -1.16 -20.08 5.16
C ASP A 87 -0.36 -21.13 5.94
N ARG A 88 0.61 -20.70 6.77
CA ARG A 88 1.32 -21.57 7.73
C ARG A 88 0.36 -22.30 8.68
N VAL A 89 -0.66 -21.63 9.19
CA VAL A 89 -1.65 -22.22 10.11
C VAL A 89 -2.56 -23.21 9.38
N LYS A 90 -2.90 -22.96 8.10
CA LYS A 90 -3.66 -23.92 7.28
C LYS A 90 -2.85 -25.18 6.92
N ILE A 91 -1.55 -25.04 6.69
CA ILE A 91 -0.65 -26.17 6.39
C ILE A 91 -0.55 -27.16 7.56
N PHE A 92 -0.75 -26.72 8.81
CA PHE A 92 -0.69 -27.61 9.97
C PHE A 92 -1.97 -28.44 10.19
N ARG A 93 -2.99 -28.30 9.33
CA ARG A 93 -4.31 -28.95 9.52
C ARG A 93 -4.73 -29.91 8.40
N THR A 94 -3.84 -30.27 7.49
CA THR A 94 -3.99 -31.35 6.51
C THR A 94 -2.84 -32.32 6.69
#